data_AF-A0A328DA87-F1
#
_entry.id   AF-A0A328DA87-F1
#
_cell.length_a   1.000
_cell.length_b   1.000
_cell.length_c   1.000
_cell.angle_alpha   90.00
_cell.angle_beta   90.00
_cell.angle_gamma   90.00
#
_symmetry.space_group_name_H-M   'P 1'
#
loop_
_entity.id
_entity.type
_entity.pdbx_description
1 polymer ?
#
loop_
_entity_poly.entity_id
_entity_poly.type
_entity_poly.pdbx_seq_one_letter_code
_entity_poly.pdbx_strand_id
1 'polypeptide(L)'
;MGSKQSPVTGDLRITKTRRRSAARRRAQFGPGKDRAPSNSSVSDKIEALRQLIPPVTGDRKSDQLFQDTASYIVLLRTQVAVLQKLIEIYGPNSSSSNCNPAIPQKQNEG
;
A
#
# COMPACT_ATOMS: atom_id res chain seq x y z
N MET A 1 76.25 19.78 28.66
CA MET A 1 75.86 20.89 29.55
C MET A 1 75.06 21.91 28.76
N GLY A 2 74.03 22.52 29.35
CA GLY A 2 73.48 23.78 28.86
C GLY A 2 72.11 23.69 28.20
N SER A 3 71.10 23.87 29.04
CA SER A 3 69.67 24.00 28.76
C SER A 3 69.33 25.15 27.79
N LYS A 4 68.22 25.01 27.06
CA LYS A 4 67.40 26.14 26.59
C LYS A 4 65.96 25.96 27.03
N GLN A 5 65.46 26.90 27.85
CA GLN A 5 64.03 27.15 28.10
C GLN A 5 63.56 28.14 27.03
N SER A 6 62.36 28.01 26.44
CA SER A 6 61.07 28.63 26.85
C SER A 6 60.21 28.78 25.55
N PRO A 7 58.97 29.33 25.53
CA PRO A 7 57.70 28.89 26.14
C PRO A 7 56.54 28.76 25.10
N VAL A 8 55.36 28.36 25.61
CA VAL A 8 53.98 28.56 25.09
C VAL A 8 53.63 28.23 23.62
N THR A 9 52.85 27.15 23.48
CA THR A 9 51.82 26.97 22.44
C THR A 9 50.56 26.55 23.19
N GLY A 10 49.48 27.35 23.24
CA GLY A 10 48.47 27.43 22.17
C GLY A 10 47.70 26.10 22.12
N ASP A 11 46.38 25.99 22.17
CA ASP A 11 45.31 26.96 22.22
C ASP A 11 44.05 26.19 22.65
N LEU A 12 43.15 26.88 23.34
CA LEU A 12 41.69 26.74 23.33
C LEU A 12 41.08 25.35 23.05
N ARG A 13 40.52 24.75 24.11
CA ARG A 13 39.55 23.66 24.07
C ARG A 13 38.35 24.05 23.20
N ILE A 14 38.33 23.59 21.95
CA ILE A 14 37.17 23.74 21.07
C ILE A 14 36.06 22.82 21.56
N THR A 15 35.05 23.44 22.15
CA THR A 15 33.71 22.91 22.40
C THR A 15 33.10 22.44 21.08
N LYS A 16 32.98 21.12 20.90
CA LYS A 16 32.35 20.52 19.72
C LYS A 16 30.83 20.60 19.83
N THR A 17 30.26 21.77 19.56
CA THR A 17 28.84 21.91 19.20
C THR A 17 28.63 21.43 17.77
N ARG A 18 28.24 20.16 17.62
CA ARG A 18 27.62 19.67 16.36
C ARG A 18 26.12 19.49 16.58
N ARG A 19 25.37 20.58 16.42
CA ARG A 19 23.97 20.50 15.98
C ARG A 19 23.98 20.04 14.53
N ARG A 20 23.60 18.79 14.22
CA ARG A 20 23.07 18.43 12.90
C ARG A 20 22.04 17.31 12.99
N SER A 21 20.87 17.65 12.44
CA SER A 21 19.83 16.79 11.86
C SER A 21 19.04 15.84 12.77
N ALA A 22 17.96 16.39 13.32
CA ALA A 22 16.68 15.71 13.34
C ALA A 22 16.31 15.28 11.90
N ALA A 23 16.66 14.05 11.54
CA ALA A 23 16.19 13.35 10.34
C ALA A 23 16.45 11.85 10.48
N ARG A 24 16.06 11.25 11.61
CA ARG A 24 15.87 9.79 11.64
C ARG A 24 14.53 9.53 10.99
N ARG A 25 14.64 9.35 9.67
CA ARG A 25 13.59 8.95 8.75
C ARG A 25 12.80 7.82 9.39
N ARG A 26 11.49 8.03 9.49
CA ARG A 26 10.48 6.99 9.49
C ARG A 26 10.80 6.03 8.33
N ALA A 27 11.49 4.94 8.62
CA ALA A 27 11.31 3.71 7.86
C ALA A 27 10.31 2.90 8.68
N GLN A 28 9.03 3.18 8.42
CA GLN A 28 7.96 2.30 8.81
C GLN A 28 8.33 0.92 8.25
N PHE A 29 8.49 -0.06 9.12
CA PHE A 29 8.40 -1.46 8.74
C PHE A 29 6.95 -1.70 8.28
N GLY A 30 6.67 -1.35 7.02
CA GLY A 30 5.46 -1.77 6.35
C GLY A 30 5.57 -3.27 6.03
N PRO A 31 4.48 -4.04 6.10
CA PRO A 31 4.45 -5.43 5.66
C PRO A 31 4.37 -5.45 4.14
N GLY A 32 5.41 -4.96 3.47
CA GLY A 32 5.61 -5.11 2.04
C GLY A 32 6.13 -6.50 1.77
N LYS A 33 5.24 -7.49 1.73
CA LYS A 33 5.56 -8.85 1.30
C LYS A 33 5.68 -8.87 -0.22
N ASP A 34 6.67 -8.15 -0.74
CA ASP A 34 7.15 -8.29 -2.11
C ASP A 34 7.92 -9.61 -2.19
N ARG A 35 7.18 -10.73 -2.15
CA ARG A 35 7.71 -12.04 -2.50
C ARG A 35 7.90 -12.07 -4.01
N ALA A 36 9.09 -11.68 -4.46
CA ALA A 36 9.66 -12.22 -5.69
C ALA A 36 9.50 -13.75 -5.70
N PRO A 37 9.34 -14.42 -6.86
CA PRO A 37 9.09 -15.86 -6.93
C PRO A 37 10.36 -16.61 -6.52
N SER A 38 10.63 -16.66 -5.22
CA SER A 38 11.61 -17.56 -4.64
C SER A 38 11.08 -18.96 -4.88
N ASN A 39 12.01 -19.89 -5.11
CA ASN A 39 11.79 -21.31 -5.38
C ASN A 39 11.03 -22.01 -4.25
N SER A 40 9.76 -21.64 -4.05
CA SER A 40 8.91 -22.13 -2.99
C SER A 40 8.51 -23.56 -3.31
N SER A 41 8.62 -24.42 -2.32
CA SER A 41 8.31 -25.82 -2.46
C SER A 41 6.83 -25.98 -2.84
N VAL A 42 6.48 -27.11 -3.46
CA VAL A 42 5.08 -27.42 -3.76
C VAL A 42 4.23 -27.37 -2.47
N SER A 43 4.79 -27.82 -1.35
CA SER A 43 4.14 -27.73 -0.04
C SER A 43 3.80 -26.28 0.35
N ASP A 44 4.74 -25.35 0.16
CA ASP A 44 4.51 -23.93 0.48
C ASP A 44 3.39 -23.33 -0.38
N LYS A 45 3.30 -23.73 -1.65
CA LYS A 45 2.25 -23.28 -2.57
C LYS A 45 0.88 -23.83 -2.17
N ILE A 46 0.81 -25.10 -1.76
CA ILE A 46 -0.42 -25.73 -1.27
C ILE A 46 -0.87 -25.10 0.05
N GLU A 47 0.05 -24.83 0.96
CA GLU A 47 -0.26 -24.17 2.23
C GLU A 47 -0.74 -22.72 2.02
N ALA A 48 -0.09 -21.98 1.12
CA ALA A 48 -0.56 -20.66 0.72
C ALA A 48 -1.97 -20.71 0.10
N LEU A 49 -2.26 -21.75 -0.69
CA LEU A 49 -3.59 -21.94 -1.27
C LEU A 49 -4.64 -22.24 -0.19
N ARG A 50 -4.32 -23.06 0.82
CA ARG A 50 -5.21 -23.33 1.97
C ARG A 50 -5.61 -22.06 2.71
N GLN A 51 -4.69 -21.11 2.85
CA GLN A 51 -4.94 -19.83 3.52
C GLN A 51 -5.84 -18.87 2.73
N LEU A 52 -5.95 -19.05 1.41
CA LEU A 52 -6.73 -18.16 0.53
C LEU A 52 -8.21 -18.58 0.42
N ILE A 53 -8.49 -19.87 0.56
CA ILE A 53 -9.84 -20.40 0.48
C ILE A 53 -10.50 -20.27 1.85
N PRO A 54 -11.80 -19.89 1.93
CA PRO A 54 -12.51 -19.83 3.20
C PRO A 54 -12.33 -21.11 4.01
N PRO A 55 -12.09 -21.00 5.33
CA PRO A 55 -11.87 -22.14 6.18
C PRO A 55 -13.14 -22.99 6.23
N VAL A 56 -13.14 -24.08 5.50
CA VAL A 56 -14.12 -25.15 5.66
C VAL A 56 -13.48 -26.12 6.64
N THR A 57 -14.18 -26.36 7.73
CA THR A 57 -13.76 -27.14 8.90
C THR A 57 -13.05 -28.44 8.50
N GLY A 58 -11.72 -28.49 8.67
CA GLY A 58 -10.93 -29.73 8.58
C GLY A 58 -9.66 -29.62 7.73
N ASP A 59 -8.79 -30.62 7.92
CA ASP A 59 -7.55 -30.76 7.17
C ASP A 59 -7.87 -31.26 5.74
N ARG A 60 -7.73 -30.37 4.75
CA ARG A 60 -8.07 -30.68 3.34
C ARG A 60 -6.94 -31.45 2.66
N LYS A 61 -7.26 -32.61 2.07
CA LYS A 61 -6.40 -33.25 1.06
C LYS A 61 -6.26 -32.32 -0.16
N SER A 62 -5.16 -32.46 -0.90
CA SER A 62 -4.86 -31.64 -2.09
C SER A 62 -6.00 -31.62 -3.10
N ASP A 63 -6.59 -32.78 -3.39
CA ASP A 63 -7.60 -32.91 -4.45
C ASP A 63 -8.89 -32.16 -4.07
N GLN A 64 -9.29 -32.23 -2.80
CA GLN A 64 -10.42 -31.49 -2.28
C GLN A 64 -10.13 -29.99 -2.20
N LEU A 65 -8.88 -29.59 -1.87
CA LEU A 65 -8.47 -28.19 -1.89
C LEU A 65 -8.62 -27.59 -3.29
N PHE A 66 -8.26 -28.32 -4.36
CA PHE A 66 -8.44 -27.85 -5.73
C PHE A 66 -9.90 -27.73 -6.11
N GLN A 67 -10.75 -28.70 -5.74
CA GLN A 67 -12.19 -28.64 -5.99
C GLN A 67 -12.85 -27.44 -5.28
N ASP A 68 -12.50 -27.23 -4.01
CA ASP A 68 -13.01 -26.13 -3.22
C ASP A 68 -12.50 -24.78 -3.75
N THR A 69 -11.25 -24.73 -4.22
CA THR A 69 -10.69 -23.57 -4.92
C THR A 69 -11.47 -23.25 -6.19
N ALA A 70 -11.74 -24.25 -7.03
CA ALA A 70 -12.50 -24.05 -8.27
C ALA A 70 -13.91 -23.53 -7.97
N SER A 71 -14.57 -24.11 -6.97
CA SER A 71 -15.89 -23.70 -6.52
C SER A 71 -15.87 -22.24 -6.01
N TYR A 72 -14.85 -21.88 -5.23
CA TYR A 72 -14.70 -20.53 -4.70
C TYR A 72 -14.39 -19.49 -5.79
N ILE A 73 -13.57 -19.82 -6.78
CA ILE A 73 -13.34 -18.95 -7.95
C ILE A 73 -14.66 -18.66 -8.67
N VAL A 74 -15.48 -19.68 -8.92
CA VAL A 74 -16.78 -19.49 -9.57
C VAL A 74 -17.70 -18.60 -8.72
N LEU A 75 -17.77 -18.84 -7.40
CA LEU A 75 -18.54 -18.02 -6.48
C LEU A 75 -18.13 -16.54 -6.56
N LEU A 76 -16.84 -16.24 -6.45
CA LEU A 76 -16.32 -14.87 -6.52
C LEU A 76 -16.64 -14.21 -7.86
N ARG A 77 -16.47 -14.93 -8.97
CA ARG A 77 -16.80 -14.40 -10.31
C ARG A 77 -18.28 -14.05 -10.41
N THR A 78 -19.16 -14.89 -9.89
CA THR A 78 -20.60 -14.63 -9.87
C THR A 78 -20.93 -13.42 -8.99
N GLN A 79 -20.34 -13.31 -7.80
CA GLN A 79 -20.54 -12.15 -6.92
C GLN A 79 -20.11 -10.83 -7.60
N VAL A 80 -18.95 -10.82 -8.26
CA VAL A 80 -18.48 -9.66 -9.02
C VAL A 80 -19.43 -9.31 -10.16
N ALA A 81 -19.91 -10.31 -10.91
CA ALA A 81 -20.85 -10.08 -12.02
C ALA A 81 -22.17 -9.45 -11.54
N VAL A 82 -22.72 -9.91 -10.42
CA VAL A 82 -23.93 -9.33 -9.80
C VAL A 82 -23.68 -7.89 -9.39
N LEU A 83 -22.57 -7.61 -8.70
CA LEU A 83 -22.23 -6.25 -8.27
C LEU A 83 -22.05 -5.30 -9.47
N GLN A 84 -21.38 -5.75 -10.53
CA GLN A 84 -21.25 -4.98 -11.78
C GLN A 84 -22.61 -4.64 -12.39
N LYS A 85 -23.54 -5.60 -12.42
CA LYS A 85 -24.91 -5.36 -12.91
C LYS A 85 -25.68 -4.37 -12.05
N LEU A 86 -25.52 -4.43 -10.73
CA LEU A 86 -26.13 -3.43 -9.84
C LEU A 86 -25.56 -2.03 -10.08
N ILE A 87 -24.26 -1.91 -10.32
CA ILE A 87 -23.64 -0.62 -10.68
C ILE A 87 -24.13 -0.15 -12.06
N GLU A 88 -24.37 -1.04 -13.01
CA GLU A 88 -24.92 -0.67 -14.32
C GLU A 88 -26.35 -0.10 -14.21
N ILE A 89 -27.17 -0.70 -13.33
CA ILE A 89 -28.58 -0.28 -13.15
C ILE A 89 -28.70 0.99 -12.30
N TYR A 90 -27.90 1.09 -11.24
CA TYR A 90 -28.05 2.12 -10.20
C TYR A 90 -26.87 3.08 -10.10
N GLY A 91 -25.78 2.83 -10.84
CA GLY A 91 -24.66 3.74 -10.91
C GLY A 91 -25.10 5.07 -11.48
N PRO A 92 -24.48 6.18 -11.06
CA PRO A 92 -24.81 7.48 -11.61
C PRO A 92 -24.59 7.44 -13.13
N ASN A 93 -25.67 7.50 -13.91
CA ASN A 93 -25.57 7.80 -15.33
C ASN A 93 -24.76 9.09 -15.41
N SER A 94 -23.56 9.03 -15.98
CA SER A 94 -22.69 10.20 -16.14
C SER A 94 -23.28 11.26 -17.08
N SER A 95 -24.57 11.19 -17.38
CA SER A 95 -25.41 12.28 -17.87
C SER A 95 -25.69 13.29 -16.76
N SER A 96 -24.64 13.83 -16.14
CA SER A 96 -24.68 15.22 -15.70
C SER A 96 -24.62 16.07 -16.96
N SER A 97 -25.77 16.23 -17.59
CA SER A 97 -26.03 17.37 -18.46
C SER A 97 -25.59 18.62 -17.69
N ASN A 98 -24.61 19.33 -18.24
CA ASN A 98 -24.27 20.69 -17.87
C ASN A 98 -25.49 21.59 -18.18
N CYS A 99 -26.53 21.51 -17.36
CA CYS A 99 -27.67 22.41 -17.38
C CYS A 99 -27.33 23.59 -16.47
N ASN A 100 -26.42 24.45 -16.93
CA ASN A 100 -26.46 25.82 -16.48
C ASN A 100 -27.68 26.47 -17.13
N PRO A 101 -28.72 26.89 -16.38
CA PRO A 101 -29.68 27.80 -16.95
C PRO A 101 -28.94 29.10 -17.24
N ALA A 102 -28.67 29.36 -18.52
CA ALA A 102 -28.23 30.66 -18.98
C ALA A 102 -29.26 31.68 -18.48
N ILE A 103 -28.88 32.51 -17.51
CA ILE A 103 -29.69 33.62 -17.03
C ILE A 103 -29.75 34.62 -18.19
N PRO A 104 -30.91 34.88 -18.83
CA PRO A 104 -31.00 35.96 -19.79
C PRO A 104 -30.94 37.28 -19.02
N GLN A 105 -29.82 37.99 -19.16
CA GLN A 105 -29.73 39.38 -18.72
C GLN A 105 -30.80 40.19 -19.44
N LYS A 106 -31.86 40.59 -18.73
CA LYS A 106 -32.79 41.62 -19.16
C LYS A 106 -31.99 42.89 -19.40
N GLN A 107 -31.90 43.30 -20.66
CA GLN A 107 -31.49 44.64 -21.04
C GLN A 107 -32.49 45.61 -20.42
N ASN A 108 -31.99 46.50 -19.58
CA ASN A 108 -32.73 47.62 -19.02
C ASN A 108 -32.70 48.73 -20.07
N GLU A 109 -33.78 48.86 -20.84
CA GLU A 109 -34.02 50.01 -21.71
C GLU A 109 -34.91 51.01 -20.96
N GLY A 110 -34.52 52.29 -20.98
CA GLY A 110 -35.36 53.44 -20.61
C GLY A 110 -35.06 54.06 -19.26
#